data_AF-M5UGA5-F1
#
_entry.id   AF-M5UGA5-F1
#
_cell.length_a   1.000
_cell.length_b   1.000
_cell.length_c   1.000
_cell.angle_alpha   90.00
_cell.angle_beta   90.00
_cell.angle_gamma   90.00
#
_symmetry.space_group_name_H-M   'P 1'
#
loop_
_entity.id
_entity.type
_entity.pdbx_description
1 polymer ?
#
loop_
_entity_poly.entity_id
_entity_poly.type
_entity_poly.pdbx_seq_one_letter_code
_entity_poly.pdbx_strand_id
1 'polypeptide(L)'
;MKFICMGFVDESKWEGLSEQEAHMKMEECLAYDDELRRGGHFIGGEALQSARNAVTLRKKNGSLGVCDGPFTETKEVLGGILFLEARDLNHAISLMSHHPGVSIGPFEIRPADETVNAMIATREGEFQQTRDEESNGSSTAPPSGHQTESATGLPRIVSRQEWHAALERLREKEKEHTRDKDALSAERRRLPMVKIEKEYVFEGTEGPRRLVDLFDGRRQLAIYHFMFAEDVGGWPDAGCVGCSTLVDHLGPLAHLHARGLSLALVSRAPLAHLKPYKQRMDWQFPWYSSLGTTFNEDFGVSTSQGEHHGLSMFLRDGDDIYQTYFTEKRGCETLMSHFTLLDMAPFGRQETWEDSPRGWPQTEPYSWWRRRDEYDHLSLTQIQS
;
A
#
# COMPACT_ATOMS: atom_id res chain seq x y z
N MET A 1 -21.61 4.74 39.44
CA MET A 1 -20.83 4.19 38.30
C MET A 1 -21.69 4.21 37.05
N LYS A 2 -21.10 4.49 35.89
CA LYS A 2 -21.84 4.54 34.63
C LYS A 2 -21.84 3.19 33.92
N PHE A 3 -22.97 2.80 33.35
CA PHE A 3 -23.15 1.58 32.57
C PHE A 3 -23.78 1.89 31.23
N ILE A 4 -23.34 1.16 30.20
CA ILE A 4 -23.90 1.19 28.86
C ILE A 4 -24.73 -0.07 28.67
N CYS A 5 -26.02 0.10 28.38
CA CYS A 5 -26.96 -1.00 28.15
C CYS A 5 -27.35 -1.01 26.67
N MET A 6 -26.92 -2.04 25.95
CA MET A 6 -27.13 -2.20 24.51
C MET A 6 -28.26 -3.21 24.27
N GLY A 7 -29.39 -2.75 23.75
CA GLY A 7 -30.56 -3.58 23.46
C GLY A 7 -30.50 -4.15 22.05
N PHE A 8 -30.53 -5.47 21.92
CA PHE A 8 -30.53 -6.17 20.64
C PHE A 8 -31.93 -6.65 20.28
N VAL A 9 -32.29 -6.55 19.00
CA VAL A 9 -33.60 -6.92 18.47
C VAL A 9 -33.48 -7.83 17.25
N ASP A 10 -34.39 -8.78 17.14
CA ASP A 10 -34.62 -9.53 15.90
C ASP A 10 -35.67 -8.76 15.09
N GLU A 11 -35.24 -8.03 14.07
CA GLU A 11 -36.10 -7.15 13.26
C GLU A 11 -37.26 -7.90 12.59
N SER A 12 -37.08 -9.18 12.27
CA SER A 12 -38.15 -10.00 11.65
C SER A 12 -39.34 -10.23 12.58
N LYS A 13 -39.11 -10.22 13.90
CA LYS A 13 -40.18 -10.32 14.90
C LYS A 13 -40.97 -9.02 15.03
N TRP A 14 -40.37 -7.89 14.65
CA TRP A 14 -41.02 -6.58 14.63
C TRP A 14 -41.82 -6.34 13.34
N GLU A 15 -41.34 -6.84 12.20
CA GLU A 15 -42.06 -6.78 10.91
C GLU A 15 -43.43 -7.49 10.95
N GLY A 16 -43.62 -8.44 11.88
CA GLY A 16 -44.87 -9.18 12.06
C GLY A 16 -45.88 -8.56 13.03
N LEU A 17 -45.54 -7.47 13.71
CA LEU A 17 -46.43 -6.77 14.65
C LEU A 17 -47.33 -5.77 13.92
N SER A 18 -48.57 -5.62 14.37
CA SER A 18 -49.36 -4.46 13.95
C SER A 18 -48.74 -3.16 14.49
N GLU A 19 -48.99 -2.05 13.81
CA GLU A 19 -48.53 -0.72 14.23
C GLU A 19 -48.95 -0.39 15.68
N GLN A 20 -50.16 -0.84 16.07
CA GLN A 20 -50.68 -0.65 17.41
C GLN A 20 -49.92 -1.48 18.46
N GLU A 21 -49.58 -2.74 18.16
CA GLU A 21 -48.79 -3.60 19.05
C GLU A 21 -47.35 -3.10 19.20
N ALA A 22 -46.74 -2.65 18.10
CA ALA A 22 -45.41 -2.05 18.09
C ALA A 22 -45.38 -0.78 18.95
N HIS A 23 -46.39 0.09 18.81
CA HIS A 23 -46.51 1.31 19.60
C HIS A 23 -46.72 1.02 21.09
N MET A 24 -47.61 0.09 21.46
CA MET A 24 -47.82 -0.30 22.86
C MET A 24 -46.53 -0.83 23.52
N LYS A 25 -45.77 -1.68 22.83
CA LYS A 25 -44.50 -2.20 23.35
C LYS A 25 -43.45 -1.12 23.55
N MET A 26 -43.41 -0.12 22.67
CA MET A 26 -42.52 1.02 22.82
C MET A 26 -42.93 1.91 24.00
N GLU A 27 -44.22 2.20 24.15
CA GLU A 27 -44.75 2.97 25.28
C GLU A 27 -44.41 2.32 26.64
N GLU A 28 -44.49 0.99 26.75
CA GLU A 28 -44.06 0.28 27.96
C GLU A 28 -42.57 0.50 28.28
N CYS A 29 -41.71 0.49 27.25
CA CYS A 29 -40.28 0.75 27.43
C CYS A 29 -40.04 2.20 27.87
N LEU A 30 -40.68 3.17 27.21
CA LEU A 30 -40.57 4.59 27.55
C LEU A 30 -41.09 4.88 28.97
N ALA A 31 -42.19 4.25 29.39
CA ALA A 31 -42.73 4.39 30.73
C ALA A 31 -41.74 3.89 31.80
N TYR A 32 -41.00 2.82 31.52
CA TYR A 32 -39.97 2.33 32.42
C TYR A 32 -38.69 3.19 32.38
N ASP A 33 -38.31 3.74 31.22
CA ASP A 33 -37.24 4.74 31.14
C ASP A 33 -37.55 5.97 32.00
N ASP A 34 -38.82 6.37 32.08
CA ASP A 34 -39.28 7.42 33.00
C ASP A 34 -39.21 7.02 34.47
N GLU A 35 -39.40 5.73 34.80
CA GLU A 35 -39.13 5.22 36.16
C GLU A 35 -37.64 5.28 36.50
N LEU A 36 -36.78 4.85 35.58
CA LEU A 36 -35.32 4.94 35.74
C LEU A 36 -34.86 6.39 35.89
N ARG A 37 -35.45 7.32 35.12
CA ARG A 37 -35.18 8.76 35.21
C ARG A 37 -35.62 9.33 36.56
N ARG A 38 -36.83 9.00 37.02
CA ARG A 38 -37.33 9.39 38.35
C ARG A 38 -36.46 8.81 39.48
N GLY A 39 -35.91 7.62 39.29
CA GLY A 39 -34.97 6.98 40.22
C GLY A 39 -33.54 7.54 40.18
N GLY A 40 -33.24 8.47 39.27
CA GLY A 40 -31.88 9.01 39.09
C GLY A 40 -30.91 8.02 38.46
N HIS A 41 -31.42 6.98 37.80
CA HIS A 41 -30.64 5.93 37.16
C HIS A 41 -30.51 6.10 35.65
N PHE A 42 -31.34 6.93 35.02
CA PHE A 42 -31.30 7.18 33.58
C PHE A 42 -30.53 8.46 33.24
N ILE A 43 -29.39 8.31 32.55
CA ILE A 43 -28.55 9.43 32.09
C ILE A 43 -29.04 9.91 30.71
N GLY A 44 -29.44 8.98 29.85
CA GLY A 44 -29.85 9.24 28.48
C GLY A 44 -29.96 7.94 27.69
N GLY A 45 -30.40 8.02 26.44
CA GLY A 45 -30.48 6.87 25.55
C GLY A 45 -31.02 7.26 24.19
N GLU A 46 -30.77 6.41 23.20
CA GLU A 46 -31.22 6.61 21.82
C GLU A 46 -31.71 5.29 21.24
N ALA A 47 -32.89 5.33 20.62
CA ALA A 47 -33.37 4.25 19.77
C ALA A 47 -32.72 4.38 18.39
N LEU A 48 -32.27 3.27 17.83
CA LEU A 48 -31.66 3.24 16.51
C LEU A 48 -32.72 2.91 15.45
N GLN A 49 -32.57 3.49 14.26
CA GLN A 49 -33.32 3.04 13.10
C GLN A 49 -32.91 1.61 12.72
N SER A 50 -33.68 0.97 11.83
CA SER A 50 -33.35 -0.37 11.33
C SER A 50 -31.88 -0.45 10.89
N ALA A 51 -31.25 -1.58 11.18
CA ALA A 51 -29.88 -1.86 10.78
C ALA A 51 -29.69 -1.80 9.25
N ARG A 52 -30.77 -1.95 8.46
CA ARG A 52 -30.77 -1.76 7.01
C ARG A 52 -30.40 -0.33 6.58
N ASN A 53 -30.61 0.66 7.45
CA ASN A 53 -30.24 2.06 7.21
C ASN A 53 -28.82 2.39 7.71
N ALA A 54 -28.12 1.42 8.31
CA ALA A 54 -26.77 1.64 8.80
C ALA A 54 -25.78 1.77 7.65
N VAL A 55 -24.70 2.51 7.89
CA VAL A 55 -23.52 2.54 7.04
C VAL A 55 -22.32 2.15 7.89
N THR A 56 -21.67 1.06 7.52
CA THR A 56 -20.47 0.58 8.20
C THR A 56 -19.23 1.13 7.53
N LEU A 57 -18.46 1.89 8.30
CA LEU A 57 -17.14 2.33 7.92
C LEU A 57 -16.10 1.32 8.38
N ARG A 58 -15.35 0.74 7.43
CA ARG A 58 -14.24 -0.17 7.74
C ARG A 58 -12.99 0.28 6.99
N LYS A 59 -11.99 0.72 7.75
CA LYS A 59 -10.68 1.01 7.19
C LYS A 59 -9.92 -0.30 7.00
N LYS A 60 -9.90 -0.81 5.77
CA LYS A 60 -9.08 -1.97 5.38
C LYS A 60 -7.97 -1.45 4.47
N ASN A 61 -6.72 -1.76 4.79
CA ASN A 61 -5.55 -1.31 4.04
C ASN A 61 -5.49 0.21 3.84
N GLY A 62 -6.02 0.99 4.79
CA GLY A 62 -5.99 2.45 4.76
C GLY A 62 -6.96 3.11 3.78
N SER A 63 -7.79 2.35 3.06
CA SER A 63 -8.93 2.89 2.33
C SER A 63 -10.15 2.79 3.24
N LEU A 64 -10.92 3.89 3.34
CA LEU A 64 -12.20 3.87 4.04
C LEU A 64 -13.20 3.13 3.16
N GLY A 65 -13.46 1.88 3.49
CA GLY A 65 -14.60 1.16 2.93
C GLY A 65 -15.87 1.70 3.58
N VAL A 66 -16.80 2.17 2.76
CA VAL A 66 -18.16 2.54 3.16
C VAL A 66 -19.04 1.43 2.63
N CYS A 67 -19.61 0.63 3.54
CA CYS A 67 -20.52 -0.45 3.18
C CYS A 67 -21.90 -0.14 3.74
N ASP A 68 -22.93 -0.26 2.92
CA ASP A 68 -24.31 -0.23 3.41
C ASP A 68 -24.58 -1.45 4.29
N GLY A 69 -25.39 -1.25 5.33
CA GLY A 69 -25.74 -2.26 6.31
C GLY A 69 -24.85 -2.30 7.55
N PRO A 70 -25.23 -3.12 8.55
CA PRO A 70 -24.53 -3.20 9.82
C PRO A 70 -23.19 -3.94 9.70
N PHE A 71 -22.34 -3.79 10.71
CA PHE A 71 -21.00 -4.40 10.72
C PHE A 71 -21.02 -5.93 10.64
N THR A 72 -22.07 -6.57 11.16
CA THR A 72 -22.30 -8.01 11.16
C THR A 72 -23.75 -8.31 10.79
N GLU A 73 -23.94 -9.26 9.86
CA GLU A 73 -25.25 -9.84 9.55
C GLU A 73 -25.60 -10.91 10.60
N THR A 74 -26.09 -10.46 11.74
CA THR A 74 -26.58 -11.31 12.83
C THR A 74 -28.10 -11.31 12.86
N LYS A 75 -28.69 -12.40 13.37
CA LYS A 75 -30.13 -12.50 13.57
C LYS A 75 -30.67 -11.42 14.54
N GLU A 76 -29.86 -11.04 15.52
CA GLU A 76 -30.17 -9.97 16.47
C GLU A 76 -29.19 -8.81 16.22
N VAL A 77 -29.72 -7.60 16.02
CA VAL A 77 -28.96 -6.38 15.72
C VAL A 77 -29.19 -5.33 16.80
N LEU A 78 -28.26 -4.39 16.96
CA LEU A 78 -28.38 -3.34 17.97
C LEU A 78 -29.56 -2.40 17.61
N GLY A 79 -30.59 -2.37 18.44
CA GLY A 79 -31.79 -1.55 18.25
C GLY A 79 -31.85 -0.30 19.12
N GLY A 80 -31.04 -0.22 20.18
CA GLY A 80 -31.01 0.94 21.06
C GLY A 80 -29.90 0.88 22.10
N ILE A 81 -29.58 2.05 22.66
CA ILE A 81 -28.58 2.20 23.72
C ILE A 81 -29.13 3.06 24.86
N LEU A 82 -28.92 2.62 26.10
CA LEU A 82 -29.26 3.36 27.31
C LEU A 82 -28.00 3.57 28.15
N PHE A 83 -27.88 4.76 28.73
CA PHE A 83 -26.81 5.14 29.64
C PHE A 83 -27.38 5.19 31.06
N LEU A 84 -26.87 4.33 31.94
CA LEU A 84 -27.35 4.23 33.31
C LEU A 84 -26.31 4.66 34.33
N GLU A 85 -26.78 5.20 35.46
CA GLU A 85 -26.01 5.34 36.68
C GLU A 85 -26.48 4.35 37.74
N ALA A 86 -25.58 3.49 38.19
CA ALA A 86 -25.85 2.47 39.20
C ALA A 86 -24.68 2.34 40.19
N ARG A 87 -24.96 1.73 41.34
CA ARG A 87 -23.95 1.54 42.41
C ARG A 87 -22.85 0.57 41.99
N ASP A 88 -23.23 -0.52 41.33
CA ASP A 88 -22.36 -1.57 40.81
C ASP A 88 -23.07 -2.32 39.68
N LEU A 89 -22.40 -3.32 39.09
CA LEU A 89 -22.95 -4.11 37.98
C LEU A 89 -24.21 -4.90 38.39
N ASN A 90 -24.29 -5.40 39.64
CA ASN A 90 -25.47 -6.12 40.11
C ASN A 90 -26.68 -5.20 40.21
N HIS A 91 -26.46 -3.96 40.64
CA HIS A 91 -27.49 -2.93 40.65
C HIS A 91 -27.97 -2.60 39.23
N ALA A 92 -27.06 -2.47 38.26
CA ALA A 92 -27.42 -2.26 36.87
C ALA A 92 -28.22 -3.44 36.29
N ILE A 93 -27.81 -4.68 36.57
CA ILE A 93 -28.53 -5.90 36.18
C ILE A 93 -29.94 -5.90 36.80
N SER A 94 -30.06 -5.59 38.10
CA SER A 94 -31.35 -5.52 38.79
C SER A 94 -32.27 -4.49 38.14
N LEU A 95 -31.78 -3.30 37.83
CA LEU A 95 -32.56 -2.24 37.16
C LEU A 95 -33.01 -2.68 35.77
N MET A 96 -32.10 -3.22 34.95
CA MET A 96 -32.42 -3.64 33.59
C MET A 96 -33.26 -4.91 33.51
N SER A 97 -33.23 -5.78 34.52
CA SER A 97 -34.06 -7.01 34.54
C SER A 97 -35.57 -6.73 34.54
N HIS A 98 -35.98 -5.53 34.94
CA HIS A 98 -37.38 -5.11 34.92
C HIS A 98 -37.74 -4.28 33.66
N HIS A 99 -36.75 -3.95 32.81
CA HIS A 99 -37.01 -3.17 31.62
C HIS A 99 -37.80 -4.00 30.60
N PRO A 100 -38.99 -3.56 30.14
CA PRO A 100 -39.86 -4.34 29.25
C PRO A 100 -39.17 -4.83 27.97
N GLY A 101 -38.23 -4.05 27.44
CA GLY A 101 -37.37 -4.42 26.31
C GLY A 101 -36.62 -5.74 26.45
N VAL A 102 -36.33 -6.24 27.67
CA VAL A 102 -35.68 -7.55 27.87
C VAL A 102 -36.55 -8.71 27.38
N SER A 103 -37.88 -8.52 27.35
CA SER A 103 -38.81 -9.51 26.79
C SER A 103 -38.80 -9.54 25.25
N ILE A 104 -38.30 -8.48 24.63
CA ILE A 104 -38.24 -8.30 23.17
C ILE A 104 -36.94 -8.88 22.62
N GLY A 105 -35.83 -8.63 23.32
CA GLY A 105 -34.52 -9.16 22.98
C GLY A 105 -33.49 -8.89 24.09
N PRO A 106 -32.27 -9.43 23.97
CA PRO A 106 -31.29 -9.36 25.02
C PRO A 106 -30.71 -7.94 25.18
N PHE A 107 -30.36 -7.59 26.41
CA PHE A 107 -29.53 -6.42 26.71
C PHE A 107 -28.12 -6.86 27.13
N GLU A 108 -27.10 -6.29 26.50
CA GLU A 108 -25.72 -6.38 26.99
C GLU A 108 -25.42 -5.17 27.88
N ILE A 109 -25.01 -5.41 29.13
CA ILE A 109 -24.70 -4.36 30.11
C ILE A 109 -23.19 -4.32 30.33
N ARG A 110 -22.57 -3.18 30.07
CA ARG A 110 -21.12 -2.97 30.23
C ARG A 110 -20.81 -1.80 31.16
N PRO A 111 -19.86 -1.91 32.10
CA PRO A 111 -19.31 -0.74 32.78
C PRO A 111 -18.66 0.21 31.77
N ALA A 112 -18.87 1.51 31.93
CA ALA A 112 -18.17 2.52 31.15
C ALA A 112 -16.72 2.64 31.64
N ASP A 113 -15.77 2.87 30.73
CA ASP A 113 -14.35 3.03 31.10
C ASP A 113 -14.12 4.38 31.78
N GLU A 114 -13.97 4.38 33.10
CA GLU A 114 -13.83 5.61 33.88
C GLU A 114 -12.56 6.40 33.53
N THR A 115 -11.47 5.71 33.14
CA THR A 115 -10.20 6.38 32.83
C THR A 115 -10.30 7.12 31.49
N VAL A 116 -10.82 6.45 30.46
CA VAL A 116 -11.02 7.05 29.14
C VAL A 116 -12.08 8.15 29.20
N ASN A 117 -13.18 7.94 29.95
CA ASN A 117 -14.23 8.96 30.07
C ASN A 117 -13.78 10.19 30.86
N ALA A 118 -12.90 10.05 31.85
CA ALA A 118 -12.27 11.19 32.51
C ALA A 118 -11.43 12.01 31.52
N MET A 119 -10.66 11.34 30.65
CA MET A 119 -9.90 12.02 29.59
C MET A 119 -10.80 12.78 28.61
N ILE A 120 -11.92 12.18 28.21
CA ILE A 120 -12.91 12.84 27.35
C ILE A 120 -13.47 14.09 28.03
N ALA A 121 -13.91 13.97 29.29
CA ALA A 121 -14.47 15.10 30.05
C ALA A 121 -13.45 16.24 30.25
N THR A 122 -12.17 15.93 30.47
CA THR A 122 -11.11 16.95 30.53
C THR A 122 -10.98 17.69 29.21
N ARG A 123 -10.96 16.98 28.08
CA ARG A 123 -10.85 17.60 26.76
C ARG A 123 -12.07 18.44 26.39
N GLU A 124 -13.27 17.99 26.76
CA GLU A 124 -14.50 18.77 26.55
C GLU A 124 -14.49 20.07 27.37
N GLY A 125 -14.02 20.03 28.61
CA GLY A 125 -13.84 21.23 29.44
C GLY A 125 -12.85 22.24 28.82
N GLU A 126 -11.71 21.75 28.31
CA GLU A 126 -10.72 22.57 27.60
C GLU A 126 -11.29 23.18 26.31
N PHE A 127 -12.12 22.43 25.57
CA PHE A 127 -12.77 22.90 24.34
C PHE A 127 -13.87 23.94 24.62
N GLN A 128 -14.57 23.82 25.75
CA GLN A 128 -15.60 24.77 26.15
C GLN A 128 -14.96 26.09 26.65
N GLN A 129 -13.86 26.02 27.42
CA GLN A 129 -13.10 27.21 27.82
C GLN A 129 -12.56 28.00 26.62
N THR A 130 -12.02 27.32 25.61
CA THR A 130 -11.49 27.96 24.39
C THR A 130 -12.59 28.59 23.53
N ARG A 131 -13.78 27.97 23.44
CA ARG A 131 -14.95 28.59 22.78
C ARG A 131 -15.46 29.83 23.50
N ASP A 132 -15.44 29.83 24.83
CA ASP A 132 -15.87 30.97 25.63
C ASP A 132 -14.86 32.13 25.53
N GLU A 133 -13.55 31.84 25.41
CA GLU A 133 -12.48 32.82 25.17
C GLU A 133 -12.48 33.40 23.74
N GLU A 134 -12.73 32.60 22.70
CA GLU A 134 -12.83 33.06 21.30
C GLU A 134 -14.04 33.96 21.03
N SER A 135 -15.09 33.88 21.85
CA SER A 135 -16.23 34.81 21.77
C SER A 135 -15.89 36.26 22.17
N ASN A 136 -14.73 36.49 22.80
CA ASN A 136 -14.36 37.77 23.41
C ASN A 136 -13.05 38.41 22.90
N GLY A 137 -12.36 37.88 21.87
CA GLY A 137 -11.01 38.36 21.55
C GLY A 137 -10.54 38.22 20.11
N SER A 138 -10.13 39.35 19.53
CA SER A 138 -9.63 39.55 18.16
C SER A 138 -8.51 38.61 17.69
N SER A 139 -8.69 38.12 16.46
CA SER A 139 -7.78 37.39 15.57
C SER A 139 -6.30 37.76 15.65
N THR A 140 -5.44 36.76 15.86
CA THR A 140 -4.05 36.74 15.38
C THR A 140 -3.71 35.39 14.74
N ALA A 141 -2.96 35.45 13.64
CA ALA A 141 -2.56 34.32 12.79
C ALA A 141 -1.67 33.29 13.55
N PRO A 142 -1.63 32.01 13.11
CA PRO A 142 -0.93 30.97 13.85
C PRO A 142 0.60 31.07 13.67
N PRO A 143 1.40 30.74 14.69
CA PRO A 143 2.85 30.74 14.56
C PRO A 143 3.32 29.49 13.80
N SER A 144 4.25 29.72 12.87
CA SER A 144 5.08 28.69 12.24
C SER A 144 5.84 27.89 13.30
N GLY A 145 5.61 26.58 13.35
CA GLY A 145 6.27 25.68 14.28
C GLY A 145 7.75 25.49 13.96
N HIS A 146 8.61 26.20 14.68
CA HIS A 146 9.99 25.76 14.87
C HIS A 146 10.01 24.67 15.94
N GLN A 147 10.31 23.44 15.49
CA GLN A 147 10.56 22.30 16.35
C GLN A 147 11.84 22.55 17.17
N THR A 148 11.79 22.28 18.46
CA THR A 148 12.96 22.36 19.34
C THR A 148 13.94 21.25 18.93
N GLU A 149 15.04 21.64 18.26
CA GLU A 149 16.15 20.74 17.94
C GLU A 149 16.78 20.20 19.23
N SER A 150 17.05 18.89 19.28
CA SER A 150 17.86 18.33 20.37
C SER A 150 19.32 18.71 20.15
N ALA A 151 20.00 19.14 21.22
CA ALA A 151 21.43 19.49 21.20
C ALA A 151 22.36 18.31 20.81
N THR A 152 21.80 17.09 20.67
CA THR A 152 22.53 15.86 20.34
C THR A 152 22.36 15.41 18.88
N GLY A 153 21.60 16.14 18.05
CA GLY A 153 21.35 15.77 16.64
C GLY A 153 20.45 14.54 16.45
N LEU A 154 19.81 14.07 17.52
CA LEU A 154 18.88 12.94 17.48
C LEU A 154 17.43 13.45 17.36
N PRO A 155 16.53 12.68 16.71
CA PRO A 155 15.10 12.96 16.77
C PRO A 155 14.58 12.97 18.21
N ARG A 156 13.45 13.66 18.45
CA ARG A 156 12.82 13.74 19.78
C ARG A 156 12.51 12.34 20.33
N ILE A 157 13.05 12.03 21.51
CA ILE A 157 12.78 10.78 22.24
C ILE A 157 11.44 10.93 22.99
N VAL A 158 10.52 10.00 22.76
CA VAL A 158 9.15 10.04 23.29
C VAL A 158 8.74 8.67 23.87
N SER A 159 7.59 8.62 24.55
CA SER A 159 7.03 7.35 25.02
C SER A 159 6.60 6.46 23.86
N ARG A 160 6.46 5.14 24.09
CA ARG A 160 5.98 4.19 23.08
C ARG A 160 4.59 4.55 22.53
N GLN A 161 3.71 5.07 23.39
CA GLN A 161 2.37 5.50 23.01
C GLN A 161 2.43 6.71 22.05
N GLU A 162 3.23 7.72 22.38
CA GLU A 162 3.42 8.90 21.52
C GLU A 162 4.08 8.52 20.18
N TRP A 163 5.08 7.63 20.21
CA TRP A 163 5.70 7.10 19.00
C TRP A 163 4.71 6.34 18.11
N HIS A 164 3.86 5.47 18.67
CA HIS A 164 2.81 4.79 17.90
C HIS A 164 1.83 5.78 17.27
N ALA A 165 1.38 6.79 18.02
CA ALA A 165 0.50 7.81 17.49
C ALA A 165 1.15 8.60 16.33
N ALA A 166 2.45 8.91 16.43
CA ALA A 166 3.20 9.55 15.36
C ALA A 166 3.39 8.63 14.14
N LEU A 167 3.71 7.36 14.37
CA LEU A 167 3.92 6.37 13.32
C LEU A 167 2.64 6.11 12.53
N GLU A 168 1.48 6.00 13.18
CA GLU A 168 0.21 5.80 12.47
C GLU A 168 -0.11 6.98 11.55
N ARG A 169 0.15 8.22 11.98
CA ARG A 169 0.01 9.41 11.10
C ARG A 169 0.97 9.36 9.90
N LEU A 170 2.20 8.89 10.09
CA LEU A 170 3.15 8.75 8.99
C LEU A 170 2.73 7.65 8.01
N ARG A 171 2.28 6.49 8.52
CA ARG A 171 1.82 5.35 7.72
C ARG A 171 0.63 5.68 6.83
N GLU A 172 -0.22 6.62 7.23
CA GLU A 172 -1.27 7.13 6.35
C GLU A 172 -0.70 7.79 5.09
N LYS A 173 0.31 8.64 5.26
CA LYS A 173 1.04 9.27 4.15
C LYS A 173 1.83 8.26 3.33
N GLU A 174 2.47 7.27 3.95
CA GLU A 174 3.18 6.20 3.24
C GLU A 174 2.24 5.36 2.36
N LYS A 175 1.00 5.11 2.83
CA LYS A 175 -0.02 4.42 2.04
C LYS A 175 -0.54 5.26 0.88
N GLU A 176 -0.70 6.57 1.08
CA GLU A 176 -1.01 7.51 -0.01
C GLU A 176 0.10 7.48 -1.06
N HIS A 177 1.36 7.66 -0.65
CA HIS A 177 2.51 7.58 -1.54
C HIS A 177 2.62 6.24 -2.28
N THR A 178 2.24 5.13 -1.62
CA THR A 178 2.17 3.81 -2.27
C THR A 178 1.17 3.80 -3.42
N ARG A 179 -0.03 4.38 -3.24
CA ARG A 179 -1.05 4.46 -4.29
C ARG A 179 -0.64 5.40 -5.42
N ASP A 180 0.00 6.52 -5.09
CA ASP A 180 0.56 7.43 -6.09
C ASP A 180 1.61 6.72 -6.95
N LYS A 181 2.46 5.91 -6.32
CA LYS A 181 3.44 5.07 -7.02
C LYS A 181 2.76 4.05 -7.94
N ASP A 182 1.69 3.41 -7.48
CA ASP A 182 0.93 2.44 -8.27
C ASP A 182 0.26 3.11 -9.48
N ALA A 183 -0.34 4.30 -9.28
CA ALA A 183 -0.92 5.12 -10.35
C ALA A 183 0.14 5.57 -11.38
N LEU A 184 1.30 6.04 -10.91
CA LEU A 184 2.40 6.41 -11.80
C LEU A 184 2.93 5.21 -12.60
N SER A 185 3.00 4.03 -11.97
CA SER A 185 3.35 2.79 -12.67
C SER A 185 2.28 2.44 -13.73
N ALA A 186 1.01 2.74 -13.45
CA ALA A 186 -0.08 2.62 -14.39
C ALA A 186 -0.01 3.56 -15.59
N GLU A 187 0.49 4.77 -15.40
CA GLU A 187 0.77 5.70 -16.48
C GLU A 187 1.96 5.24 -17.33
N ARG A 188 3.05 4.76 -16.72
CA ARG A 188 4.24 4.25 -17.46
C ARG A 188 3.87 3.13 -18.41
N ARG A 189 3.05 2.19 -17.95
CA ARG A 189 2.54 1.06 -18.72
C ARG A 189 1.65 1.48 -19.91
N ARG A 190 1.18 2.73 -19.95
CA ARG A 190 0.37 3.31 -21.04
C ARG A 190 1.16 4.28 -21.93
N LEU A 191 2.46 4.46 -21.70
CA LEU A 191 3.29 5.28 -22.56
C LEU A 191 3.28 4.73 -24.00
N PRO A 192 3.32 5.61 -25.02
CA PRO A 192 3.58 5.18 -26.38
C PRO A 192 4.96 4.54 -26.47
N MET A 193 5.10 3.56 -27.35
CA MET A 193 6.34 2.81 -27.54
C MET A 193 6.96 3.09 -28.91
N VAL A 194 8.29 3.05 -28.99
CA VAL A 194 9.04 3.29 -30.22
C VAL A 194 9.55 1.96 -30.77
N LYS A 195 9.21 1.64 -32.02
CA LYS A 195 9.72 0.44 -32.70
C LYS A 195 11.22 0.60 -32.98
N ILE A 196 11.99 -0.42 -32.65
CA ILE A 196 13.42 -0.49 -32.93
C ILE A 196 13.62 -1.11 -34.32
N GLU A 197 13.80 -0.25 -35.32
CA GLU A 197 14.04 -0.65 -36.71
C GLU A 197 15.49 -1.10 -36.96
N LYS A 198 16.42 -0.59 -36.15
CA LYS A 198 17.85 -0.84 -36.33
C LYS A 198 18.26 -2.16 -35.68
N GLU A 199 18.96 -2.99 -36.45
CA GLU A 199 19.55 -4.20 -35.91
C GLU A 199 20.80 -3.86 -35.09
N TYR A 200 20.82 -4.29 -33.83
CA TYR A 200 21.98 -4.21 -32.95
C TYR A 200 22.53 -5.60 -32.67
N VAL A 201 23.85 -5.73 -32.78
CA VAL A 201 24.61 -6.96 -32.48
C VAL A 201 25.61 -6.65 -31.37
N PHE A 202 25.56 -7.42 -30.30
CA PHE A 202 26.41 -7.29 -29.14
C PHE A 202 27.40 -8.46 -29.07
N GLU A 203 28.57 -8.24 -28.49
CA GLU A 203 29.49 -9.33 -28.18
C GLU A 203 29.19 -9.90 -26.77
N GLY A 204 28.88 -11.19 -26.70
CA GLY A 204 28.71 -11.93 -25.45
C GLY A 204 29.82 -12.96 -25.22
N THR A 205 29.85 -13.56 -24.04
CA THR A 205 30.80 -14.63 -23.68
C THR A 205 30.69 -15.86 -24.59
N GLU A 206 29.50 -16.09 -25.16
CA GLU A 206 29.16 -17.19 -26.08
C GLU A 206 29.08 -16.74 -27.54
N GLY A 207 29.73 -15.61 -27.87
CA GLY A 207 29.75 -15.03 -29.20
C GLY A 207 28.69 -13.93 -29.43
N PRO A 208 28.51 -13.49 -30.68
CA PRO A 208 27.58 -12.42 -31.02
C PRO A 208 26.13 -12.75 -30.67
N ARG A 209 25.36 -11.73 -30.26
CA ARG A 209 23.92 -11.81 -29.98
C ARG A 209 23.22 -10.58 -30.53
N ARG A 210 22.08 -10.75 -31.19
CA ARG A 210 21.22 -9.63 -31.60
C ARG A 210 20.38 -9.16 -30.42
N LEU A 211 19.83 -7.94 -30.48
CA LEU A 211 18.93 -7.42 -29.44
C LEU A 211 17.76 -8.37 -29.12
N VAL A 212 17.18 -9.02 -30.13
CA VAL A 212 16.10 -10.01 -29.92
C VAL A 212 16.55 -11.22 -29.10
N ASP A 213 17.82 -11.61 -29.20
CA ASP A 213 18.36 -12.78 -28.50
C ASP A 213 18.54 -12.49 -27.01
N LEU A 214 18.71 -11.21 -26.60
CA LEU A 214 18.82 -10.79 -25.20
C LEU A 214 17.51 -10.97 -24.42
N PHE A 215 16.37 -11.12 -25.11
CA PHE A 215 15.10 -11.44 -24.46
C PHE A 215 15.07 -12.86 -23.88
N ASP A 216 15.99 -13.75 -24.28
CA ASP A 216 16.04 -15.13 -23.77
C ASP A 216 14.68 -15.85 -23.84
N GLY A 217 13.99 -15.68 -24.98
CA GLY A 217 12.66 -16.25 -25.23
C GLY A 217 11.48 -15.58 -24.50
N ARG A 218 11.72 -14.55 -23.67
CA ARG A 218 10.68 -13.80 -22.96
C ARG A 218 10.16 -12.63 -23.79
N ARG A 219 9.09 -12.00 -23.31
CA ARG A 219 8.46 -10.84 -23.97
C ARG A 219 8.98 -9.50 -23.48
N GLN A 220 9.62 -9.44 -22.33
CA GLN A 220 10.10 -8.19 -21.74
C GLN A 220 11.61 -8.28 -21.50
N LEU A 221 12.31 -7.17 -21.73
CA LEU A 221 13.74 -7.05 -21.50
C LEU A 221 14.04 -5.72 -20.81
N ALA A 222 14.77 -5.78 -19.70
CA ALA A 222 15.44 -4.65 -19.09
C ALA A 222 16.92 -4.66 -19.52
N ILE A 223 17.41 -3.54 -20.05
CA ILE A 223 18.83 -3.32 -20.28
C ILE A 223 19.31 -2.23 -19.34
N TYR A 224 20.24 -2.57 -18.46
CA TYR A 224 21.00 -1.59 -17.71
C TYR A 224 22.27 -1.20 -18.48
N HIS A 225 22.35 0.06 -18.85
CA HIS A 225 23.52 0.66 -19.48
C HIS A 225 24.56 0.92 -18.40
N PHE A 226 25.53 0.02 -18.30
CA PHE A 226 26.57 0.04 -17.29
C PHE A 226 27.76 0.84 -17.80
N MET A 227 28.14 1.89 -17.05
CA MET A 227 29.28 2.74 -17.40
C MET A 227 30.60 1.99 -17.19
N PHE A 228 31.26 1.69 -18.31
CA PHE A 228 32.58 1.08 -18.36
C PHE A 228 33.26 1.60 -19.65
N ALA A 229 34.15 2.59 -19.53
CA ALA A 229 34.87 3.22 -20.64
C ALA A 229 36.13 3.93 -20.13
N GLU A 230 36.97 4.43 -21.04
CA GLU A 230 38.27 5.06 -20.72
C GLU A 230 38.18 6.27 -19.78
N ASP A 231 37.08 7.02 -19.88
CA ASP A 231 36.78 8.20 -19.06
C ASP A 231 36.08 7.85 -17.73
N VAL A 232 35.78 6.58 -17.49
CA VAL A 232 35.16 6.09 -16.26
C VAL A 232 36.25 5.70 -15.26
N GLY A 233 36.16 6.25 -14.05
CA GLY A 233 37.09 5.94 -12.97
C GLY A 233 37.17 4.44 -12.69
N GLY A 234 38.38 3.89 -12.73
CA GLY A 234 38.65 2.46 -12.57
C GLY A 234 39.05 1.72 -13.84
N TRP A 235 38.90 2.34 -15.01
CA TRP A 235 39.34 1.77 -16.28
C TRP A 235 40.84 1.41 -16.29
N PRO A 236 41.27 0.31 -16.95
CA PRO A 236 40.44 -0.69 -17.64
C PRO A 236 39.98 -1.85 -16.76
N ASP A 237 40.33 -1.85 -15.47
CA ASP A 237 40.17 -3.00 -14.57
C ASP A 237 38.89 -2.97 -13.73
N ALA A 238 38.17 -1.84 -13.73
CA ALA A 238 36.96 -1.63 -12.98
C ALA A 238 36.01 -0.67 -13.72
N GLY A 239 34.71 -0.92 -13.57
CA GLY A 239 33.68 -0.02 -14.03
C GLY A 239 33.27 1.01 -12.99
N CYS A 240 32.28 1.84 -13.33
CA CYS A 240 31.77 2.90 -12.46
C CYS A 240 31.30 2.38 -11.09
N VAL A 241 31.81 2.96 -10.00
CA VAL A 241 31.48 2.60 -8.61
C VAL A 241 29.97 2.59 -8.34
N GLY A 242 29.24 3.60 -8.87
CA GLY A 242 27.78 3.68 -8.69
C GLY A 242 27.04 2.57 -9.46
N CYS A 243 27.47 2.28 -10.69
CA CYS A 243 26.90 1.17 -11.45
C CYS A 243 27.15 -0.17 -10.76
N SER A 244 28.35 -0.38 -10.22
CA SER A 244 28.69 -1.59 -9.48
C SER A 244 27.85 -1.75 -8.22
N THR A 245 27.65 -0.65 -7.48
CA THR A 245 26.77 -0.63 -6.31
C THR A 245 25.34 -1.05 -6.67
N LEU A 246 24.80 -0.57 -7.80
CA LEU A 246 23.45 -0.95 -8.25
C LEU A 246 23.39 -2.44 -8.64
N VAL A 247 24.39 -2.94 -9.39
CA VAL A 247 24.44 -4.34 -9.84
C VAL A 247 24.65 -5.31 -8.68
N ASP A 248 25.40 -4.94 -7.63
CA ASP A 248 25.57 -5.77 -6.43
C ASP A 248 24.25 -6.06 -5.70
N HIS A 249 23.21 -5.25 -5.90
CA HIS A 249 21.88 -5.47 -5.30
C HIS A 249 20.95 -6.31 -6.16
N LEU A 250 21.36 -6.66 -7.39
CA LEU A 250 20.59 -7.61 -8.19
C LEU A 250 20.68 -8.98 -7.52
N GLY A 251 19.51 -9.56 -7.22
CA GLY A 251 19.44 -10.92 -6.71
C GLY A 251 19.29 -11.95 -7.84
N PRO A 252 18.90 -13.19 -7.49
CA PRO A 252 18.64 -14.22 -8.48
C PRO A 252 17.57 -13.81 -9.49
N LEU A 253 17.91 -13.87 -10.79
CA LEU A 253 17.00 -13.47 -11.88
C LEU A 253 15.74 -14.33 -12.01
N ALA A 254 15.69 -15.49 -11.34
CA ALA A 254 14.54 -16.40 -11.38
C ALA A 254 13.21 -15.70 -11.05
N HIS A 255 13.22 -14.73 -10.12
CA HIS A 255 12.03 -13.95 -9.77
C HIS A 255 11.57 -13.01 -10.88
N LEU A 256 12.50 -12.40 -11.64
CA LEU A 256 12.13 -11.59 -12.82
C LEU A 256 11.65 -12.49 -13.97
N HIS A 257 12.33 -13.62 -14.16
CA HIS A 257 11.99 -14.60 -15.19
C HIS A 257 10.59 -15.17 -15.00
N ALA A 258 10.16 -15.39 -13.75
CA ALA A 258 8.81 -15.83 -13.40
C ALA A 258 7.72 -14.84 -13.84
N ARG A 259 8.09 -13.57 -14.02
CA ARG A 259 7.24 -12.51 -14.58
C ARG A 259 7.63 -12.14 -16.01
N GLY A 260 8.31 -13.05 -16.72
CA GLY A 260 8.60 -12.86 -18.14
C GLY A 260 9.50 -11.67 -18.44
N LEU A 261 10.33 -11.23 -17.48
CA LEU A 261 11.31 -10.15 -17.64
C LEU A 261 12.73 -10.72 -17.66
N SER A 262 13.43 -10.54 -18.78
CA SER A 262 14.87 -10.77 -18.87
C SER A 262 15.63 -9.51 -18.46
N LEU A 263 16.85 -9.67 -17.95
CA LEU A 263 17.74 -8.56 -17.58
C LEU A 263 19.12 -8.77 -18.21
N ALA A 264 19.67 -7.71 -18.82
CA ALA A 264 21.02 -7.70 -19.34
C ALA A 264 21.75 -6.40 -18.95
N LEU A 265 23.06 -6.52 -18.72
CA LEU A 265 23.97 -5.38 -18.62
C LEU A 265 24.58 -5.13 -20.01
N VAL A 266 24.73 -3.86 -20.40
CA VAL A 266 25.40 -3.47 -21.64
C VAL A 266 26.41 -2.37 -21.36
N SER A 267 27.62 -2.52 -21.88
CA SER A 267 28.66 -1.49 -21.80
C SER A 267 29.35 -1.31 -23.14
N ARG A 268 29.73 -0.07 -23.46
CA ARG A 268 30.52 0.26 -24.64
C ARG A 268 32.02 0.04 -24.37
N ALA A 269 32.40 -1.20 -24.05
CA ALA A 269 33.78 -1.57 -23.76
C ALA A 269 34.15 -2.93 -24.32
N PRO A 270 35.42 -3.20 -24.66
CA PRO A 270 35.88 -4.51 -25.09
C PRO A 270 35.51 -5.58 -24.06
N LEU A 271 35.01 -6.73 -24.56
CA LEU A 271 34.64 -7.85 -23.71
C LEU A 271 35.83 -8.39 -22.89
N ALA A 272 37.06 -8.16 -23.35
CA ALA A 272 38.30 -8.48 -22.64
C ALA A 272 38.46 -7.75 -21.28
N HIS A 273 37.83 -6.58 -21.11
CA HIS A 273 37.82 -5.84 -19.85
C HIS A 273 36.59 -6.16 -18.99
N LEU A 274 35.44 -6.42 -19.64
CA LEU A 274 34.21 -6.78 -18.94
C LEU A 274 34.30 -8.14 -18.24
N LYS A 275 34.89 -9.16 -18.90
CA LYS A 275 34.95 -10.53 -18.35
C LYS A 275 35.72 -10.62 -17.02
N PRO A 276 36.96 -10.12 -16.90
CA PRO A 276 37.70 -10.18 -15.64
C PRO A 276 36.98 -9.41 -14.53
N TYR A 277 36.35 -8.27 -14.85
CA TYR A 277 35.64 -7.50 -13.85
C TYR A 277 34.38 -8.21 -13.35
N LYS A 278 33.55 -8.75 -14.27
CA LYS A 278 32.40 -9.59 -13.93
C LYS A 278 32.80 -10.77 -13.03
N GLN A 279 33.91 -11.43 -13.36
CA GLN A 279 34.44 -12.53 -12.58
C GLN A 279 34.90 -12.07 -11.18
N ARG A 280 35.60 -10.93 -11.09
CA ARG A 280 36.03 -10.35 -9.82
C ARG A 280 34.85 -10.06 -8.89
N MET A 281 33.73 -9.61 -9.45
CA MET A 281 32.52 -9.29 -8.70
C MET A 281 31.60 -10.50 -8.44
N ASP A 282 31.96 -11.69 -8.95
CA ASP A 282 31.15 -12.91 -8.89
C ASP A 282 29.72 -12.75 -9.45
N TRP A 283 29.53 -11.82 -10.38
CA TRP A 283 28.23 -11.59 -10.97
C TRP A 283 27.88 -12.66 -12.00
N GLN A 284 26.65 -13.16 -11.93
CA GLN A 284 26.14 -14.21 -12.83
C GLN A 284 25.21 -13.67 -13.92
N PHE A 285 25.03 -12.35 -13.99
CA PHE A 285 24.11 -11.70 -14.94
C PHE A 285 24.66 -11.70 -16.38
N PRO A 286 23.80 -11.75 -17.41
CA PRO A 286 24.21 -11.50 -18.78
C PRO A 286 24.83 -10.11 -18.91
N TRP A 287 26.05 -10.01 -19.46
CA TRP A 287 26.71 -8.75 -19.72
C TRP A 287 27.33 -8.78 -21.11
N TYR A 288 26.95 -7.81 -21.94
CA TYR A 288 27.35 -7.73 -23.33
C TYR A 288 28.12 -6.45 -23.62
N SER A 289 29.03 -6.54 -24.59
CA SER A 289 29.66 -5.38 -25.19
C SER A 289 28.82 -4.85 -26.34
N SER A 290 28.56 -3.55 -26.33
CA SER A 290 28.02 -2.81 -27.48
C SER A 290 29.12 -2.11 -28.30
N LEU A 291 30.40 -2.35 -27.97
CA LEU A 291 31.52 -1.75 -28.69
C LEU A 291 31.45 -2.12 -30.19
N GLY A 292 31.69 -1.15 -31.07
CA GLY A 292 31.53 -1.34 -32.52
C GLY A 292 30.09 -1.14 -33.02
N THR A 293 29.15 -0.82 -32.14
CA THR A 293 27.79 -0.37 -32.48
C THR A 293 27.54 1.05 -31.98
N THR A 294 26.46 1.66 -32.47
CA THR A 294 25.96 2.95 -31.96
C THR A 294 24.92 2.78 -30.86
N PHE A 295 24.70 1.57 -30.31
CA PHE A 295 23.61 1.30 -29.38
C PHE A 295 23.59 2.29 -28.20
N ASN A 296 24.72 2.48 -27.51
CA ASN A 296 24.76 3.41 -26.39
C ASN A 296 24.54 4.89 -26.80
N GLU A 297 24.96 5.28 -28.02
CA GLU A 297 24.74 6.64 -28.54
C GLU A 297 23.26 6.86 -28.90
N ASP A 298 22.64 5.89 -29.59
CA ASP A 298 21.25 5.94 -30.03
C ASP A 298 20.27 6.00 -28.83
N PHE A 299 20.67 5.43 -27.68
CA PHE A 299 19.92 5.49 -26.41
C PHE A 299 20.38 6.62 -25.48
N GLY A 300 21.26 7.52 -25.94
CA GLY A 300 21.64 8.74 -25.23
C GLY A 300 22.56 8.55 -24.03
N VAL A 301 23.14 7.35 -23.85
CA VAL A 301 24.00 7.01 -22.71
C VAL A 301 25.50 7.07 -23.04
N SER A 302 25.87 7.22 -24.31
CA SER A 302 27.21 7.64 -24.75
C SER A 302 27.11 8.99 -25.43
N THR A 303 27.79 10.01 -24.92
CA THR A 303 27.76 11.37 -25.49
C THR A 303 29.16 11.93 -25.67
N SER A 304 29.27 13.10 -26.30
CA SER A 304 30.53 13.85 -26.35
C SER A 304 31.03 14.31 -24.97
N GLN A 305 30.18 14.26 -23.94
CA GLN A 305 30.53 14.59 -22.56
C GLN A 305 30.93 13.35 -21.74
N GLY A 306 30.92 12.16 -22.35
CA GLY A 306 31.30 10.90 -21.72
C GLY A 306 30.16 9.90 -21.62
N GLU A 307 30.42 8.83 -20.89
CA GLU A 307 29.43 7.78 -20.61
C GLU A 307 28.46 8.17 -19.49
N HIS A 308 27.22 7.71 -19.62
CA HIS A 308 26.16 7.80 -18.63
C HIS A 308 25.56 6.41 -18.40
N HIS A 309 24.89 6.25 -17.26
CA HIS A 309 24.15 5.03 -16.96
C HIS A 309 22.66 5.28 -17.12
N GLY A 310 21.93 4.22 -17.46
CA GLY A 310 20.50 4.30 -17.66
C GLY A 310 19.86 2.92 -17.68
N LEU A 311 18.54 2.90 -17.61
CA LEU A 311 17.73 1.69 -17.66
C LEU A 311 16.73 1.83 -18.80
N SER A 312 16.84 0.95 -19.79
CA SER A 312 15.89 0.84 -20.90
C SER A 312 14.99 -0.36 -20.72
N MET A 313 13.70 -0.18 -20.97
CA MET A 313 12.70 -1.24 -20.97
C MET A 313 12.21 -1.48 -22.39
N PHE A 314 12.14 -2.76 -22.74
CA PHE A 314 11.69 -3.21 -24.04
C PHE A 314 10.57 -4.25 -23.93
N LEU A 315 9.67 -4.20 -24.91
CA LEU A 315 8.62 -5.18 -25.13
C LEU A 315 8.81 -5.81 -26.51
N ARG A 316 8.60 -7.12 -26.59
CA ARG A 316 8.63 -7.89 -27.84
C ARG A 316 7.22 -8.36 -28.20
N ASP A 317 6.87 -8.19 -29.48
CA ASP A 317 5.70 -8.76 -30.12
C ASP A 317 6.09 -9.42 -31.45
N GLY A 318 6.00 -10.75 -31.51
CA GLY A 318 6.61 -11.50 -32.61
C GLY A 318 8.11 -11.22 -32.70
N ASP A 319 8.60 -10.77 -33.84
CA ASP A 319 10.00 -10.35 -34.03
C ASP A 319 10.21 -8.83 -33.89
N ASP A 320 9.13 -8.07 -33.70
CA ASP A 320 9.20 -6.63 -33.47
C ASP A 320 9.56 -6.32 -32.02
N ILE A 321 10.49 -5.37 -31.87
CA ILE A 321 10.96 -4.88 -30.57
C ILE A 321 10.58 -3.43 -30.43
N TYR A 322 10.06 -3.08 -29.25
CA TYR A 322 9.67 -1.73 -28.91
C TYR A 322 10.37 -1.28 -27.64
N GLN A 323 10.95 -0.09 -27.63
CA GLN A 323 11.32 0.60 -26.39
C GLN A 323 10.06 1.21 -25.78
N THR A 324 9.79 0.88 -24.52
CA THR A 324 8.58 1.34 -23.81
C THR A 324 8.88 2.39 -22.75
N TYR A 325 10.09 2.38 -22.19
CA TYR A 325 10.48 3.30 -21.13
C TYR A 325 12.00 3.46 -21.04
N PHE A 326 12.44 4.63 -20.55
CA PHE A 326 13.83 4.94 -20.25
C PHE A 326 13.94 5.82 -19.00
N THR A 327 14.94 5.58 -18.18
CA THR A 327 15.34 6.47 -17.09
C THR A 327 16.87 6.47 -16.93
N GLU A 328 17.43 7.56 -16.42
CA GLU A 328 18.85 7.71 -16.12
C GLU A 328 19.03 8.44 -14.79
N LYS A 329 20.24 8.37 -14.21
CA LYS A 329 20.54 9.02 -12.92
C LYS A 329 19.57 8.52 -11.83
N ARG A 330 18.86 9.45 -11.16
CA ARG A 330 17.84 9.11 -10.16
C ARG A 330 16.65 8.44 -10.85
N GLY A 331 16.40 7.20 -10.47
CA GLY A 331 15.47 6.29 -11.11
C GLY A 331 16.08 4.91 -11.32
N CYS A 332 17.40 4.85 -11.57
CA CYS A 332 18.13 3.59 -11.75
C CYS A 332 18.25 2.76 -10.45
N GLU A 333 18.05 3.39 -9.27
CA GLU A 333 17.97 2.69 -7.97
C GLU A 333 16.86 1.63 -7.93
N THR A 334 15.92 1.67 -8.89
CA THR A 334 14.92 0.63 -9.09
C THR A 334 15.53 -0.77 -9.31
N LEU A 335 16.78 -0.87 -9.76
CA LEU A 335 17.53 -2.13 -9.88
C LEU A 335 17.81 -2.79 -8.53
N MET A 336 17.79 -2.04 -7.43
CA MET A 336 18.13 -2.55 -6.10
C MET A 336 17.04 -3.45 -5.49
N SER A 337 15.86 -3.54 -6.13
CA SER A 337 14.79 -4.46 -5.72
C SER A 337 14.04 -5.01 -6.93
N HIS A 338 13.77 -6.32 -6.91
CA HIS A 338 13.01 -6.99 -7.97
C HIS A 338 11.61 -6.37 -8.17
N PHE A 339 10.94 -5.95 -7.09
CA PHE A 339 9.61 -5.34 -7.19
C PHE A 339 9.63 -3.97 -7.83
N THR A 340 10.61 -3.14 -7.48
CA THR A 340 10.73 -1.82 -8.09
C THR A 340 11.09 -1.97 -9.56
N LEU A 341 11.98 -2.91 -9.91
CA LEU A 341 12.30 -3.18 -11.31
C LEU A 341 11.09 -3.69 -12.11
N LEU A 342 10.29 -4.58 -11.52
CA LEU A 342 9.03 -5.03 -12.13
C LEU A 342 8.00 -3.89 -12.28
N ASP A 343 7.95 -2.92 -11.37
CA ASP A 343 7.10 -1.71 -11.51
C ASP A 343 7.47 -0.86 -12.75
N MET A 344 8.68 -1.04 -13.30
CA MET A 344 9.15 -0.38 -14.52
C MET A 344 8.92 -1.22 -15.78
N ALA A 345 8.71 -2.53 -15.63
CA ALA A 345 8.58 -3.45 -16.75
C ALA A 345 7.28 -3.19 -17.52
N PRO A 346 7.24 -3.46 -18.83
CA PRO A 346 6.04 -3.29 -19.64
C PRO A 346 4.81 -3.89 -18.96
N PHE A 347 4.79 -5.18 -18.60
CA PHE A 347 3.65 -5.85 -17.97
C PHE A 347 3.55 -5.70 -16.45
N GLY A 348 4.39 -4.86 -15.83
CA GLY A 348 4.38 -4.67 -14.38
C GLY A 348 4.70 -5.96 -13.61
N ARG A 349 4.14 -6.07 -12.41
CA ARG A 349 4.21 -7.27 -11.59
C ARG A 349 3.22 -8.34 -12.02
N GLN A 350 2.30 -8.06 -12.93
CA GLN A 350 1.24 -8.95 -13.42
C GLN A 350 0.30 -9.41 -12.30
N GLU A 351 -0.02 -8.53 -11.37
CA GLU A 351 -0.94 -8.83 -10.26
C GLU A 351 -2.31 -8.17 -10.50
N THR A 352 -3.40 -8.84 -10.12
CA THR A 352 -4.78 -8.39 -10.43
C THR A 352 -5.18 -7.06 -9.78
N TRP A 353 -4.42 -6.57 -8.79
CA TRP A 353 -4.62 -5.23 -8.23
C TRP A 353 -3.99 -4.11 -9.09
N GLU A 354 -3.07 -4.44 -10.01
CA GLU A 354 -2.46 -3.45 -10.88
C GLU A 354 -3.46 -2.97 -11.94
N ASP A 355 -3.60 -1.66 -12.09
CA ASP A 355 -4.39 -1.07 -13.17
C ASP A 355 -3.64 -1.18 -14.51
N SER A 356 -3.81 -2.29 -15.23
CA SER A 356 -3.11 -2.61 -16.48
C SER A 356 -4.00 -2.46 -17.73
N PRO A 357 -3.41 -2.13 -18.89
CA PRO A 357 -4.12 -2.19 -20.17
C PRO A 357 -4.81 -3.55 -20.41
N ARG A 358 -5.96 -3.50 -21.07
CA ARG A 358 -6.75 -4.71 -21.40
C ARG A 358 -5.91 -5.69 -22.21
N GLY A 359 -5.93 -6.97 -21.81
CA GLY A 359 -5.23 -8.06 -22.50
C GLY A 359 -3.81 -8.31 -21.98
N TRP A 360 -3.34 -7.52 -21.02
CA TRP A 360 -2.07 -7.78 -20.37
C TRP A 360 -2.18 -8.94 -19.36
N PRO A 361 -1.12 -9.75 -19.22
CA PRO A 361 -1.15 -10.90 -18.32
C PRO A 361 -1.28 -10.44 -16.87
N GLN A 362 -2.24 -11.02 -16.13
CA GLN A 362 -2.40 -10.80 -14.70
C GLN A 362 -2.74 -12.12 -13.99
N THR A 363 -2.22 -12.30 -12.79
CA THR A 363 -2.48 -13.43 -11.89
C THR A 363 -2.84 -12.91 -10.51
N GLU A 364 -3.42 -13.76 -9.66
CA GLU A 364 -3.71 -13.38 -8.27
C GLU A 364 -2.44 -12.89 -7.54
N PRO A 365 -2.55 -11.88 -6.66
CA PRO A 365 -1.39 -11.30 -5.99
C PRO A 365 -0.66 -12.35 -5.17
N TYR A 366 0.67 -12.33 -5.19
CA TYR A 366 1.55 -13.23 -4.45
C TYR A 366 1.48 -14.72 -4.82
N SER A 367 0.54 -15.13 -5.69
CA SER A 367 0.34 -16.53 -6.09
C SER A 367 1.52 -17.12 -6.88
N TRP A 368 2.32 -16.26 -7.49
CA TRP A 368 3.50 -16.61 -8.27
C TRP A 368 4.78 -16.75 -7.44
N TRP A 369 4.80 -16.31 -6.19
CA TRP A 369 6.02 -16.31 -5.38
C TRP A 369 6.45 -17.73 -5.05
N ARG A 370 7.68 -18.05 -5.41
CA ARG A 370 8.35 -19.32 -5.13
C ARG A 370 9.75 -19.08 -4.61
N ARG A 371 10.33 -20.08 -3.94
CA ARG A 371 11.78 -20.11 -3.75
C ARG A 371 12.46 -20.12 -5.12
N ARG A 372 13.66 -19.56 -5.22
CA ARG A 372 14.36 -19.33 -6.50
C ARG A 372 14.54 -20.59 -7.37
N ASP A 373 14.50 -21.76 -6.75
CA ASP A 373 14.68 -23.10 -7.32
C ASP A 373 13.36 -23.85 -7.55
N GLU A 374 12.22 -23.22 -7.24
CA GLU A 374 10.87 -23.79 -7.35
C GLU A 374 10.00 -23.09 -8.40
N TYR A 375 10.56 -22.14 -9.14
CA TYR A 375 9.92 -21.75 -10.39
C TYR A 375 10.08 -22.94 -11.32
N ASP A 376 8.95 -23.54 -11.70
CA ASP A 376 8.94 -24.56 -12.74
C ASP A 376 9.82 -24.05 -13.87
N HIS A 377 10.73 -24.91 -14.35
CA HIS A 377 11.31 -24.72 -15.66
C HIS A 377 10.15 -24.89 -16.63
N LEU A 378 9.28 -23.89 -16.73
CA LEU A 378 8.30 -23.74 -17.78
C LEU A 378 9.17 -23.68 -19.03
N SER A 379 9.40 -24.85 -19.61
CA SER A 379 9.94 -25.00 -20.94
C SER A 379 9.17 -23.99 -21.78
N LEU A 380 9.91 -23.16 -22.52
CA LEU A 380 9.45 -22.00 -23.32
C LEU A 380 8.30 -22.30 -24.31
N THR A 381 7.74 -23.50 -24.28
CA THR A 381 6.71 -24.07 -25.15
C THR A 381 5.26 -23.80 -24.70
N GLN A 382 5.00 -23.22 -23.53
CA GLN A 382 3.61 -23.01 -23.05
C GLN A 382 3.11 -21.54 -23.02
N ILE A 383 3.87 -20.58 -23.54
CA ILE A 383 3.44 -19.16 -23.63
C ILE A 383 2.84 -18.81 -25.01
N GLN A 384 2.50 -19.81 -25.84
CA GLN A 384 1.94 -19.61 -27.19
C GLN A 384 0.48 -20.09 -27.33
N SER A 385 -0.36 -19.91 -26.32
CA SER A 385 -1.82 -20.08 -26.47
C SER A 385 -2.58 -18.80 -26.17
#